data_AF-A0A9E6CXM3-F1
#
_entry.id   AF-A0A9E6CXM3-F1
#
_cell.length_a   1.000
_cell.length_b   1.000
_cell.length_c   1.000
_cell.angle_alpha   90.00
_cell.angle_beta   90.00
_cell.angle_gamma   90.00
#
_symmetry.space_group_name_H-M   'P 1'
#
loop_
_entity.id
_entity.type
_entity.pdbx_description
1 polymer ?
#
loop_
_entity_poly.entity_id
_entity_poly.type
_entity_poly.pdbx_seq_one_letter_code
_entity_poly.pdbx_strand_id
1 'polypeptide(L)'
;MSIPGLTEEVTAEILKIFGNEASKSAEVSPIVEKALITAMQDARERCINVVHGCCSEDQDLAHKIAREIEQKEIALIANLSSMR
;
A
#
# COMPACT_ATOMS: atom_id res chain seq x y z
N MET A 1 7.17 -9.53 -2.90
CA MET A 1 7.11 -9.11 -1.48
C MET A 1 5.67 -8.67 -1.22
N SER A 2 4.96 -9.31 -0.28
CA SER A 2 3.56 -8.98 0.06
C SER A 2 3.53 -7.96 1.21
N ILE A 3 2.47 -7.14 1.33
CA ILE A 3 2.36 -6.20 2.47
C ILE A 3 2.42 -6.93 3.81
N PRO A 4 1.83 -8.12 4.04
CA PRO A 4 2.00 -8.85 5.29
C PRO A 4 3.47 -9.15 5.60
N GLY A 5 4.26 -9.55 4.59
CA GLY A 5 5.70 -9.75 4.76
C GLY A 5 6.44 -8.44 5.07
N LEU A 6 6.05 -7.33 4.45
CA LEU A 6 6.61 -6.00 4.73
C LEU A 6 6.17 -5.48 6.11
N THR A 7 4.94 -5.74 6.52
CA THR A 7 4.38 -5.42 7.84
C THR A 7 5.10 -6.21 8.92
N GLU A 8 5.32 -7.51 8.71
CA GLU A 8 6.11 -8.35 9.61
C GLU A 8 7.56 -7.87 9.70
N GLU A 9 8.20 -7.55 8.57
CA GLU A 9 9.56 -7.02 8.52
C GLU A 9 9.69 -5.69 9.26
N VAL A 10 8.82 -4.72 8.96
CA VAL A 10 8.79 -3.39 9.60
C VAL A 10 8.42 -3.51 11.08
N THR A 11 7.47 -4.38 11.44
CA THR A 11 7.10 -4.63 12.85
C THR A 11 8.27 -5.25 13.60
N ALA A 12 8.99 -6.20 13.00
CA ALA A 12 10.18 -6.80 13.59
C ALA A 12 11.29 -5.76 13.80
N GLU A 13 11.51 -4.84 12.85
CA GLU A 13 12.46 -3.74 13.02
C GLU A 13 12.05 -2.77 14.13
N ILE A 14 10.76 -2.41 14.20
CA ILE A 14 10.24 -1.53 15.26
C ILE A 14 10.42 -2.20 16.63
N LEU A 15 10.04 -3.48 16.79
CA LEU A 15 10.19 -4.20 18.06
C LEU A 15 11.65 -4.38 18.48
N LYS A 16 12.57 -4.48 17.51
CA LYS A 16 14.02 -4.51 17.77
C LYS A 16 14.53 -3.20 18.39
N ILE A 17 13.89 -2.07 18.08
CA ILE A 17 14.23 -0.74 18.63
C ILE A 17 13.56 -0.52 20.00
N PHE A 18 12.30 -0.93 20.17
CA PHE A 18 11.50 -0.62 21.37
C PHE A 18 11.51 -1.70 22.46
N GLY A 19 12.23 -2.80 22.26
CA GLY A 19 12.28 -3.94 23.18
C GLY A 19 11.17 -4.96 22.87
N ASN A 20 11.58 -6.22 22.75
CA ASN A 20 10.75 -7.30 22.21
C ASN A 20 9.73 -7.78 23.25
N GLU A 21 8.60 -7.08 23.37
CA GLU A 21 7.42 -7.58 24.10
C GLU A 21 6.42 -8.13 23.10
N ALA A 22 6.11 -9.43 23.20
CA ALA A 22 5.17 -10.10 22.29
C ALA A 22 3.77 -9.44 22.27
N SER A 23 3.36 -8.77 23.35
CA SER A 23 2.09 -8.02 23.38
C SER A 23 2.13 -6.76 22.50
N LYS A 24 3.29 -6.10 22.37
CA LYS A 24 3.45 -4.94 21.48
C LYS A 24 3.41 -5.33 20.01
N SER A 25 3.85 -6.54 19.65
CA SER A 25 3.80 -7.03 18.26
C SER A 25 2.36 -7.10 17.72
N ALA A 26 1.44 -7.62 18.52
CA ALA A 26 0.02 -7.73 18.16
C ALA A 26 -0.68 -6.36 18.02
N GLU A 27 -0.17 -5.32 18.70
CA GLU A 27 -0.69 -3.96 18.61
C GLU A 27 -0.05 -3.16 17.47
N VAL A 28 1.24 -3.38 17.20
CA VAL A 28 2.02 -2.64 16.19
C VAL A 28 1.70 -3.12 14.78
N SER A 29 1.56 -4.44 14.55
CA SER A 29 1.27 -5.01 13.23
C SER A 29 0.05 -4.38 12.53
N PRO A 30 -1.15 -4.26 13.15
CA PRO A 30 -2.29 -3.63 12.49
C PRO A 30 -2.12 -2.12 12.25
N ILE A 31 -1.31 -1.44 13.07
CA ILE A 31 -0.99 -0.01 12.87
C ILE A 31 -0.09 0.15 11.63
N VAL A 32 0.93 -0.70 11.50
CA VAL A 32 1.85 -0.72 10.36
C VAL A 32 1.10 -1.09 9.08
N GLU A 33 0.23 -2.10 9.12
CA GLU A 33 -0.59 -2.50 7.98
C GLU A 33 -1.50 -1.35 7.52
N LYS A 34 -2.20 -0.70 8.46
CA LYS A 34 -3.04 0.47 8.15
C LYS A 34 -2.22 1.61 7.54
N ALA A 35 -1.05 1.91 8.10
CA ALA A 35 -0.17 2.97 7.59
C ALA A 35 0.30 2.65 6.15
N LEU A 36 0.65 1.40 5.86
CA LEU A 36 1.04 0.96 4.53
C LEU A 36 -0.11 1.07 3.53
N ILE A 37 -1.32 0.62 3.90
CA ILE A 37 -2.51 0.75 3.04
C ILE A 37 -2.78 2.22 2.73
N THR A 38 -2.79 3.09 3.75
CA THR A 38 -3.02 4.54 3.56
C THR A 38 -1.94 5.18 2.67
N ALA A 39 -0.67 4.85 2.88
CA ALA A 39 0.42 5.38 2.06
C ALA A 39 0.31 4.94 0.59
N MET A 40 -0.13 3.70 0.34
CA MET A 40 -0.34 3.20 -1.02
C MET A 40 -1.51 3.89 -1.72
N GLN A 41 -2.60 4.17 -1.00
CA GLN A 41 -3.73 4.93 -1.53
C GLN A 41 -3.34 6.37 -1.88
N ASP A 42 -2.59 7.05 -1.01
CA ASP A 42 -2.10 8.41 -1.27
C ASP A 42 -1.13 8.44 -2.47
N ALA A 43 -0.22 7.46 -2.55
CA ALA A 43 0.69 7.33 -3.69
C ALA A 43 -0.06 7.11 -5.00
N ARG A 44 -1.14 6.30 -5.00
CA ARG A 44 -2.01 6.13 -6.17
C ARG A 44 -2.62 7.44 -6.60
N GLU A 45 -3.24 8.18 -5.67
CA GLU A 45 -3.92 9.43 -5.99
C GLU A 45 -2.94 10.44 -6.61
N ARG A 46 -1.73 10.53 -6.05
CA ARG A 46 -0.66 11.37 -6.61
C ARG A 46 -0.24 10.92 -8.01
N CYS A 47 -0.09 9.62 -8.24
CA CYS A 47 0.23 9.08 -9.57
C CYS A 47 -0.86 9.38 -10.61
N ILE A 48 -2.13 9.17 -10.25
CA ILE A 48 -3.27 9.46 -11.14
C ILE A 48 -3.33 10.95 -11.47
N ASN A 49 -3.14 11.82 -10.47
CA ASN A 49 -3.13 13.26 -10.67
C ASN A 49 -2.00 13.71 -11.61
N VAL A 50 -0.81 13.13 -11.51
CA VAL A 50 0.30 13.40 -12.44
C VAL A 50 -0.04 12.92 -13.84
N VAL A 51 -0.60 11.72 -13.99
CA VAL A 51 -1.00 11.17 -15.30
C VAL A 51 -2.05 12.06 -15.97
N HIS A 52 -3.06 12.50 -15.24
CA HIS A 52 -4.08 13.42 -15.76
C HIS A 52 -3.49 14.80 -16.12
N GLY A 53 -2.51 15.29 -15.35
CA GLY A 53 -1.86 16.58 -15.62
C GLY A 53 -0.89 16.55 -16.81
N CYS A 54 -0.13 15.47 -17.00
CA CYS A 54 0.85 15.34 -18.08
C CYS A 54 0.24 14.86 -19.41
N CYS A 55 -0.81 14.04 -19.36
CA CYS A 55 -1.43 13.44 -20.54
C CYS A 55 -2.77 14.10 -20.90
N SER A 56 -2.99 15.37 -20.53
CA SER A 56 -4.26 16.06 -20.79
C SER A 56 -4.62 16.18 -22.28
N GLU A 57 -3.62 16.19 -23.18
CA GLU A 57 -3.81 16.17 -24.63
C GLU A 57 -4.10 14.77 -25.18
N ASP A 58 -3.77 13.73 -24.41
CA ASP A 58 -3.90 12.31 -24.76
C ASP A 58 -4.76 11.59 -23.70
N GLN A 59 -5.97 12.11 -23.50
CA GLN A 59 -6.90 11.69 -22.43
C GLN A 59 -7.18 10.19 -22.42
N ASP A 60 -7.20 9.55 -23.59
CA ASP A 60 -7.45 8.11 -23.68
C ASP A 60 -6.29 7.29 -23.10
N LEU A 61 -5.04 7.74 -23.33
CA LEU A 61 -3.85 7.15 -22.71
C LEU A 61 -3.85 7.39 -21.19
N ALA A 62 -4.21 8.60 -20.76
CA ALA A 62 -4.32 8.94 -19.34
C ALA A 62 -5.32 8.03 -18.60
N HIS A 63 -6.51 7.84 -19.18
CA HIS A 63 -7.53 6.94 -18.65
C HIS A 63 -7.14 5.47 -18.70
N LYS A 64 -6.37 5.03 -19.70
CA LYS A 64 -5.86 3.66 -19.75
C LYS A 64 -4.87 3.40 -18.62
N ILE A 65 -3.92 4.31 -18.41
CA ILE A 65 -2.92 4.20 -17.33
C ILE A 65 -3.60 4.23 -15.96
N ALA A 66 -4.55 5.15 -15.73
CA ALA A 66 -5.30 5.22 -14.47
C ALA A 66 -6.06 3.91 -14.16
N ARG A 67 -6.67 3.30 -15.19
CA ARG A 67 -7.35 1.99 -15.04
C ARG A 67 -6.38 0.85 -14.74
N GLU A 68 -5.21 0.82 -15.36
CA GLU A 68 -4.19 -0.19 -15.07
C GLU A 68 -3.68 -0.07 -13.63
N ILE A 69 -3.48 1.15 -13.12
CA ILE A 69 -3.11 1.42 -11.73
C ILE A 69 -4.21 0.91 -10.78
N GLU A 70 -5.48 1.20 -11.06
CA GLU A 70 -6.62 0.76 -10.25
C GLU A 70 -6.77 -0.77 -10.25
N GLN A 71 -6.62 -1.44 -11.39
CA GLN A 71 -6.68 -2.90 -11.45
C GLN A 71 -5.57 -3.57 -10.63
N LYS A 72 -4.35 -3.03 -10.67
CA LYS A 72 -3.22 -3.53 -9.86
C LYS A 72 -3.49 -3.37 -8.37
N GLU A 73 -4.10 -2.26 -7.96
CA GLU A 73 -4.50 -2.02 -6.58
C GLU A 73 -5.62 -2.97 -6.13
N ILE A 74 -6.67 -3.16 -6.93
CA ILE A 74 -7.75 -4.12 -6.61
C ILE A 74 -7.19 -5.52 -6.45
N ALA A 75 -6.31 -5.96 -7.35
CA ALA A 75 -5.65 -7.25 -7.24
C ALA A 75 -4.78 -7.35 -5.97
N LEU A 76 -4.12 -6.26 -5.59
CA LEU A 76 -3.37 -6.19 -4.35
C LEU A 76 -4.30 -6.31 -3.14
N ILE A 77 -5.34 -5.49 -3.03
CA ILE A 77 -6.34 -5.51 -1.95
C ILE A 77 -7.04 -6.86 -1.83
N ALA A 78 -7.40 -7.48 -2.96
CA ALA A 78 -8.01 -8.81 -2.98
C ALA A 78 -7.04 -9.88 -2.44
N ASN A 79 -5.77 -9.86 -2.87
CA ASN A 79 -4.74 -10.75 -2.35
C ASN A 79 -4.48 -10.52 -0.85
N LEU A 80 -4.53 -9.27 -0.38
CA LEU A 80 -4.43 -8.90 1.03
C LEU A 80 -5.60 -9.46 1.84
N SER A 81 -6.81 -9.36 1.30
CA SER A 81 -8.03 -9.82 1.96
C SER A 81 -8.14 -11.34 2.01
N SER A 82 -7.56 -12.06 1.05
CA SER A 82 -7.55 -13.54 1.02
C SER A 82 -6.47 -14.18 1.89
N MET A 83 -5.52 -13.40 2.41
CA MET A 83 -4.48 -13.86 3.35
C MET A 83 -4.92 -13.78 4.82
N ARG A 84 -6.20 -13.43 5.06
CA ARG A 84 -6.81 -13.29 6.38
C ARG A 84 -7.39 -14.59 6.91
#